data_AF-A0A2U2N411-F1
#
_entry.id   AF-A0A2U2N411-F1
#
_cell.length_a   1.000
_cell.length_b   1.000
_cell.length_c   1.000
_cell.angle_alpha   90.00
_cell.angle_beta   90.00
_cell.angle_gamma   90.00
#
_symmetry.space_group_name_H-M   'P 1'
#
loop_
_entity.id
_entity.type
_entity.pdbx_description
1 polymer ?
#
loop_
_entity_poly.entity_id
_entity_poly.type
_entity_poly.pdbx_seq_one_letter_code
_entity_poly.pdbx_strand_id
1 'polypeptide(L)'
;MPPATDPRRYEYRALHWFRRLVGLGLALNLLFIVPGLLAPRLLEAWAAVGITNTPHWLQNTALLLAIITVLYIPVIRDPFRYLFVSVTVVGGRFAAGVLFLFGLLFLDYPQGMLVLAASDLTLSALQALALQRMLADGDPRAGW
;
A
#
# COMPACT_ATOMS: atom_id res chain seq x y z
N MET A 1 36.84 -10.70 17.08
CA MET A 1 36.75 -9.55 16.16
C MET A 1 35.33 -9.52 15.62
N PRO A 2 34.49 -8.52 15.95
CA PRO A 2 33.17 -8.40 15.34
C PRO A 2 33.35 -8.15 13.82
N PRO A 3 32.51 -8.73 12.95
CA PRO A 3 32.63 -8.51 11.51
C PRO A 3 32.44 -7.03 11.20
N ALA A 4 33.33 -6.46 10.39
CA ALA A 4 33.20 -5.10 9.89
C ALA A 4 31.83 -4.96 9.23
N THR A 5 31.01 -4.04 9.73
CA THR A 5 29.70 -3.73 9.15
C THR A 5 29.93 -3.19 7.74
N ASP A 6 29.47 -3.91 6.73
CA ASP A 6 29.53 -3.49 5.32
C ASP A 6 28.95 -2.06 5.17
N PRO A 7 29.77 -1.05 4.82
CA PRO A 7 29.32 0.34 4.73
C PRO A 7 28.18 0.53 3.71
N ARG A 8 28.07 -0.36 2.72
CA ARG A 8 26.99 -0.34 1.71
C ARG A 8 25.61 -0.62 2.29
N ARG A 9 25.52 -1.24 3.47
CA ARG A 9 24.23 -1.44 4.17
C ARG A 9 23.60 -0.13 4.61
N TYR A 10 24.41 0.90 4.86
CA TYR A 10 23.91 2.22 5.24
C TYR A 10 23.49 3.05 4.02
N GLU A 11 24.17 2.89 2.88
CA GLU A 11 23.89 3.61 1.63
C GLU A 11 22.48 3.35 1.07
N TYR A 12 21.93 2.14 1.25
CA TYR A 12 20.61 1.78 0.68
C TYR A 12 19.54 1.47 1.72
N ARG A 13 19.62 2.09 2.92
CA ARG A 13 18.59 1.91 3.96
C ARG A 13 17.21 2.32 3.47
N ALA A 14 17.11 3.39 2.69
CA ALA A 14 15.84 3.87 2.15
C ALA A 14 15.20 2.83 1.20
N LEU A 15 15.99 2.18 0.35
CA LEU A 15 15.54 1.08 -0.51
C LEU A 15 14.93 -0.07 0.31
N HIS A 16 15.60 -0.50 1.37
CA HIS A 16 15.09 -1.57 2.23
C HIS A 16 13.82 -1.16 2.97
N TRP A 17 13.75 0.08 3.47
CA TRP A 17 12.53 0.60 4.09
C TRP A 17 11.37 0.72 3.11
N PHE A 18 11.63 1.22 1.90
CA PHE A 18 10.62 1.29 0.85
C PHE A 18 10.04 -0.09 0.56
N ARG A 19 10.89 -1.11 0.34
CA ARG A 19 10.46 -2.50 0.14
C ARG A 19 9.62 -3.04 1.30
N ARG A 20 9.99 -2.76 2.54
CA ARG A 20 9.23 -3.18 3.74
C ARG A 20 7.88 -2.49 3.83
N LEU A 21 7.81 -1.19 3.56
CA LEU A 21 6.56 -0.42 3.59
C LEU A 21 5.60 -0.84 2.47
N VAL A 22 6.12 -1.14 1.27
CA VAL A 22 5.32 -1.73 0.19
C VAL A 22 4.85 -3.13 0.59
N GLY A 23 5.72 -3.95 1.19
CA GLY A 23 5.36 -5.27 1.71
C GLY A 23 4.29 -5.23 2.81
N LEU A 24 4.34 -4.25 3.70
CA LEU A 24 3.29 -4.00 4.68
C LEU A 24 1.96 -3.65 3.99
N GLY A 25 2.00 -2.79 2.96
CA GLY A 25 0.82 -2.47 2.16
C GLY A 25 0.22 -3.68 1.46
N LEU A 26 1.05 -4.58 0.93
CA LEU A 26 0.62 -5.87 0.38
C LEU A 26 -0.09 -6.70 1.44
N ALA A 27 0.49 -6.84 2.64
CA ALA A 27 -0.12 -7.61 3.73
C ALA A 27 -1.46 -7.02 4.17
N LEU A 28 -1.56 -5.70 4.31
CA LEU A 28 -2.81 -5.02 4.64
C LEU A 28 -3.87 -5.24 3.55
N ASN A 29 -3.51 -5.13 2.28
CA ASN A 29 -4.44 -5.41 1.19
C ASN A 29 -4.96 -6.85 1.25
N LEU A 30 -4.10 -7.82 1.54
CA LEU A 30 -4.51 -9.23 1.68
C LEU A 30 -5.50 -9.43 2.83
N LEU A 31 -5.34 -8.70 3.94
CA LEU A 31 -6.30 -8.70 5.06
C LEU A 31 -7.68 -8.15 4.66
N PHE A 32 -7.79 -7.34 3.61
CA PHE A 32 -9.07 -6.89 3.04
C PHE A 32 -9.58 -7.81 1.93
N ILE A 33 -8.69 -8.27 1.04
CA ILE A 33 -9.04 -9.11 -0.11
C ILE A 33 -9.69 -10.41 0.35
N VAL A 34 -9.06 -11.12 1.28
CA VAL A 34 -9.51 -12.45 1.72
C VAL A 34 -10.92 -12.41 2.31
N PRO A 35 -11.22 -11.60 3.33
CA PRO A 35 -12.58 -11.52 3.85
C PRO A 35 -13.53 -10.83 2.86
N GLY A 36 -13.08 -9.88 2.04
CA GLY A 36 -13.94 -9.24 1.04
C GLY A 36 -14.45 -10.19 -0.04
N LEU A 37 -13.65 -11.18 -0.45
CA LEU A 37 -14.06 -12.20 -1.42
C LEU A 37 -14.90 -13.31 -0.78
N LEU A 38 -14.46 -13.83 0.36
CA LEU A 38 -15.00 -15.08 0.94
C LEU A 38 -16.08 -14.84 2.01
N ALA A 39 -16.03 -13.71 2.71
CA ALA A 39 -16.91 -13.41 3.83
C ALA A 39 -17.22 -11.90 3.93
N PRO A 40 -17.82 -11.28 2.89
CA PRO A 40 -17.97 -9.82 2.81
C PRO A 40 -18.74 -9.22 3.99
N ARG A 41 -19.69 -9.96 4.57
CA ARG A 41 -20.45 -9.55 5.76
C ARG A 41 -19.56 -9.32 6.99
N LEU A 42 -18.41 -10.00 7.09
CA LEU A 42 -17.45 -9.80 8.19
C LEU A 42 -16.81 -8.42 8.10
N LEU A 43 -16.47 -7.97 6.88
CA LEU A 43 -15.93 -6.63 6.64
C LEU A 43 -17.01 -5.54 6.76
N GLU A 44 -18.25 -5.82 6.36
CA GLU A 44 -19.37 -4.89 6.58
C GLU A 44 -19.58 -4.61 8.07
N ALA A 45 -19.47 -5.64 8.91
CA ALA A 45 -19.54 -5.53 10.36
C ALA A 45 -18.28 -4.88 10.97
N TRP A 46 -17.13 -5.01 10.30
CA TRP A 46 -15.87 -4.42 10.76
C TRP A 46 -15.87 -2.91 10.59
N ALA A 47 -15.57 -2.19 11.68
CA ALA A 47 -15.48 -0.72 11.74
C ALA A 47 -16.70 0.03 11.18
N ALA A 48 -17.86 -0.61 11.02
CA ALA A 48 -19.02 -0.04 10.33
C ALA A 48 -18.69 0.49 8.92
N VAL A 49 -17.86 -0.23 8.13
CA VAL A 49 -17.52 0.15 6.74
C VAL A 49 -18.74 0.12 5.80
N GLY A 50 -19.86 -0.45 6.24
CA GLY A 50 -21.22 0.06 5.97
C GLY A 50 -21.78 -0.02 4.52
N ILE A 51 -22.78 -0.90 4.40
CA ILE A 51 -24.05 -0.80 3.66
C ILE A 51 -24.01 -0.44 2.16
N THR A 52 -23.97 -1.48 1.32
CA THR A 52 -24.91 -1.51 0.19
C THR A 52 -25.67 -2.85 0.23
N ASN A 53 -26.92 -2.85 -0.24
CA ASN A 53 -27.88 -3.95 -0.09
C ASN A 53 -27.47 -5.29 -0.74
N THR A 54 -26.29 -5.42 -1.33
CA THR A 54 -25.84 -6.64 -2.02
C THR A 54 -24.36 -6.97 -1.74
N PRO A 55 -24.02 -8.16 -1.21
CA PRO A 55 -22.62 -8.56 -0.95
C PRO A 55 -21.65 -8.47 -2.15
N HIS A 56 -22.20 -8.42 -3.37
CA HIS A 56 -21.45 -8.39 -4.63
C HIS A 56 -20.57 -7.15 -4.79
N TRP A 57 -20.94 -6.00 -4.23
CA TRP A 57 -20.12 -4.80 -4.35
C TRP A 57 -18.75 -4.98 -3.69
N LEU A 58 -18.72 -5.56 -2.48
CA LEU A 58 -17.50 -5.70 -1.71
C LEU A 58 -16.61 -6.80 -2.30
N GLN A 59 -17.23 -7.84 -2.85
CA GLN A 59 -16.52 -8.87 -3.61
C GLN A 59 -15.87 -8.28 -4.87
N ASN A 60 -16.56 -7.41 -5.61
CA ASN A 60 -16.00 -6.74 -6.78
C ASN A 60 -14.85 -5.81 -6.40
N THR A 61 -15.00 -5.03 -5.33
CA THR A 61 -13.94 -4.16 -4.79
C THR A 61 -12.74 -4.99 -4.35
N ALA A 62 -12.96 -6.11 -3.65
CA ALA A 62 -11.91 -7.01 -3.21
C ALA A 62 -11.19 -7.70 -4.37
N LEU A 63 -11.92 -8.07 -5.44
CA LEU A 63 -11.35 -8.63 -6.66
C LEU A 63 -10.46 -7.61 -7.38
N LEU A 64 -10.94 -6.37 -7.54
CA LEU A 64 -10.15 -5.29 -8.11
C LEU A 64 -8.90 -5.03 -7.27
N LEU A 65 -9.05 -4.97 -5.94
CA LEU A 65 -7.95 -4.81 -5.00
C LEU A 65 -6.94 -5.96 -5.14
N ALA A 66 -7.38 -7.20 -5.35
CA ALA A 66 -6.51 -8.34 -5.58
C ALA A 66 -5.68 -8.19 -6.86
N ILE A 67 -6.33 -7.83 -7.97
CA ILE A 67 -5.67 -7.64 -9.27
C ILE A 67 -4.58 -6.58 -9.16
N ILE A 68 -4.88 -5.42 -8.59
CA ILE A 68 -3.89 -4.33 -8.45
C ILE A 68 -2.81 -4.66 -7.42
N THR A 69 -3.12 -5.48 -6.41
CA THR A 69 -2.18 -5.87 -5.35
C THR A 69 -1.04 -6.74 -5.89
N VAL A 70 -1.24 -7.48 -6.99
CA VAL A 70 -0.16 -8.23 -7.66
C VAL A 70 1.00 -7.31 -8.09
N LEU A 71 0.71 -6.05 -8.43
CA LEU A 71 1.73 -5.06 -8.82
C LEU A 71 2.71 -4.70 -7.69
N TYR A 72 2.38 -5.02 -6.43
CA TYR A 72 3.28 -4.79 -5.30
C TYR A 72 4.48 -5.76 -5.33
N ILE A 73 4.30 -6.96 -5.88
CA ILE A 73 5.34 -8.00 -5.92
C ILE A 73 6.59 -7.56 -6.69
N PRO A 74 6.50 -7.08 -7.95
CA PRO A 74 7.68 -6.60 -8.67
C PRO A 74 8.31 -5.37 -7.99
N VAL A 75 7.52 -4.49 -7.37
CA VAL A 75 8.02 -3.31 -6.63
C VAL A 75 8.83 -3.72 -5.40
N ILE A 76 8.37 -4.72 -4.64
CA ILE A 76 9.12 -5.25 -3.48
C ILE A 76 10.43 -5.89 -3.95
N ARG A 77 10.39 -6.66 -5.04
CA ARG A 77 11.59 -7.35 -5.55
C ARG A 77 12.60 -6.38 -6.12
N ASP A 78 12.17 -5.43 -6.94
CA ASP A 78 13.05 -4.59 -7.73
C ASP A 78 12.43 -3.24 -8.09
N PRO A 79 12.39 -2.29 -7.14
CA PRO A 79 11.66 -1.04 -7.33
C PRO A 79 12.30 -0.12 -8.37
N PHE A 80 13.61 -0.20 -8.59
CA PHE A 80 14.31 0.58 -9.62
C PHE A 80 14.01 0.06 -11.03
N ARG A 81 14.00 -1.26 -11.25
CA ARG A 81 13.62 -1.83 -12.54
C ARG A 81 12.18 -1.52 -12.93
N TYR A 82 11.29 -1.44 -11.94
CA TYR A 82 9.86 -1.16 -12.13
C TYR A 82 9.46 0.22 -11.60
N LEU A 83 10.28 1.25 -11.86
CA LEU A 83 10.09 2.58 -11.25
C LEU A 83 8.70 3.17 -11.48
N PHE A 84 8.16 3.06 -12.70
CA PHE A 84 6.80 3.52 -12.99
C PHE A 84 5.78 2.84 -12.07
N VAL A 85 5.84 1.51 -11.94
CA VAL A 85 4.97 0.73 -11.06
C VAL A 85 5.18 1.10 -9.60
N SER A 86 6.42 1.35 -9.18
CA SER A 86 6.76 1.80 -7.83
C SER A 86 6.06 3.12 -7.49
N VAL A 87 6.11 4.10 -8.39
CA VAL A 87 5.42 5.39 -8.23
C VAL A 87 3.90 5.19 -8.24
N THR A 88 3.36 4.38 -9.17
CA THR A 88 1.93 4.11 -9.25
C THR A 88 1.38 3.42 -8.01
N VAL A 89 2.13 2.50 -7.39
CA VAL A 89 1.71 1.83 -6.14
C VAL A 89 1.54 2.85 -5.01
N VAL A 90 2.49 3.79 -4.87
CA VAL A 90 2.41 4.85 -3.85
C VAL A 90 1.28 5.83 -4.16
N GLY A 91 1.21 6.32 -5.40
CA GLY A 91 0.19 7.27 -5.82
C GLY A 91 -1.23 6.69 -5.79
N GLY A 92 -1.39 5.42 -6.18
CA GLY A 92 -2.68 4.72 -6.14
C GLY A 92 -3.18 4.52 -4.71
N ARG A 93 -2.27 4.21 -3.76
CA ARG A 93 -2.63 4.14 -2.34
C ARG A 93 -3.01 5.51 -1.78
N PHE A 94 -2.28 6.56 -2.12
CA PHE A 94 -2.66 7.92 -1.76
C PHE A 94 -4.05 8.28 -2.30
N ALA A 95 -4.31 7.99 -3.57
CA ALA A 95 -5.60 8.24 -4.20
C ALA A 95 -6.75 7.47 -3.51
N ALA A 96 -6.54 6.22 -3.13
CA ALA A 96 -7.51 5.43 -2.35
C ALA A 96 -7.80 6.09 -0.99
N GLY A 97 -6.77 6.48 -0.25
CA GLY A 97 -6.92 7.18 1.03
C GLY A 97 -7.66 8.51 0.90
N VAL A 98 -7.36 9.30 -0.14
CA VAL A 98 -8.09 10.54 -0.45
C VAL A 98 -9.55 10.26 -0.80
N LEU A 99 -9.84 9.24 -1.59
CA LEU A 99 -11.21 8.86 -1.94
C LEU A 99 -12.03 8.51 -0.69
N PHE A 100 -11.47 7.70 0.22
CA PHE A 100 -12.16 7.34 1.47
C PHE A 100 -12.41 8.55 2.36
N LEU A 101 -11.43 9.45 2.49
CA LEU A 101 -11.60 10.68 3.27
C LEU A 101 -12.61 11.63 2.63
N PHE A 102 -12.52 11.84 1.32
CA PHE A 102 -13.44 12.68 0.57
C PHE A 102 -14.86 12.13 0.65
N GLY A 103 -15.04 10.83 0.47
CA GLY A 103 -16.34 10.19 0.60
C GLY A 103 -16.93 10.35 2.00
N LEU A 104 -16.11 10.28 3.05
CA LEU A 104 -16.55 10.50 4.42
C LEU A 104 -16.98 11.95 4.68
N LEU A 105 -16.24 12.92 4.12
CA LEU A 105 -16.49 14.35 4.36
C LEU A 105 -17.64 14.91 3.49
N PHE A 106 -17.88 14.34 2.31
CA PHE A 106 -18.74 14.95 1.29
C PHE A 106 -19.78 14.02 0.65
N LEU A 107 -19.66 12.69 0.78
CA LEU A 107 -20.52 11.71 0.08
C LEU A 107 -21.22 10.72 1.03
N ASP A 108 -21.40 11.09 2.30
CA ASP A 108 -22.08 10.30 3.32
C ASP A 108 -21.51 8.88 3.51
N TYR A 109 -20.22 8.68 3.24
CA TYR A 109 -19.57 7.40 3.52
C TYR A 109 -19.59 7.13 5.04
N PRO A 110 -19.67 5.85 5.43
CA PRO A 110 -19.76 5.52 6.84
C PRO A 110 -18.43 5.75 7.56
N GLN A 111 -18.51 5.94 8.89
CA GLN A 111 -17.36 6.32 9.72
C GLN A 111 -16.18 5.33 9.65
N GLY A 112 -16.42 4.06 9.31
CA GLY A 112 -15.37 3.07 9.09
C GLY A 112 -14.37 3.46 8.00
N MET A 113 -14.77 4.29 7.04
CA MET A 113 -13.87 4.79 5.99
C MET A 113 -12.74 5.65 6.55
N LEU A 114 -12.88 6.22 7.75
CA LEU A 114 -11.80 6.97 8.39
C LEU A 114 -10.58 6.09 8.68
N VAL A 115 -10.80 4.83 9.10
CA VAL A 115 -9.71 3.89 9.38
C VAL A 115 -8.97 3.55 8.08
N LEU A 116 -9.71 3.30 7.00
CA LEU A 116 -9.14 3.04 5.68
C LEU A 116 -8.35 4.25 5.17
N ALA A 117 -8.98 5.43 5.19
CA ALA A 117 -8.36 6.69 4.81
C ALA A 117 -7.05 6.94 5.58
N ALA A 118 -7.10 6.84 6.91
CA ALA A 118 -5.94 7.07 7.76
C ALA A 118 -4.82 6.07 7.47
N SER A 119 -5.16 4.78 7.28
CA SER A 119 -4.18 3.74 6.98
C SER A 119 -3.48 3.98 5.64
N ASP A 120 -4.24 4.29 4.58
CA ASP A 120 -3.70 4.49 3.24
C ASP A 120 -2.94 5.81 3.11
N LEU A 121 -3.44 6.90 3.70
CA LEU A 121 -2.75 8.19 3.70
C LEU A 121 -1.44 8.13 4.51
N THR A 122 -1.46 7.49 5.68
CA THR A 122 -0.25 7.33 6.51
C THR A 122 0.78 6.47 5.78
N LEU A 123 0.35 5.31 5.27
CA LEU A 123 1.29 4.39 4.62
C LEU A 123 1.81 4.96 3.29
N SER A 124 0.96 5.63 2.50
CA SER A 124 1.39 6.28 1.26
C SER A 124 2.36 7.42 1.52
N ALA A 125 2.18 8.23 2.57
CA ALA A 125 3.14 9.25 2.97
C ALA A 125 4.50 8.65 3.34
N LEU A 126 4.51 7.58 4.17
CA LEU A 126 5.75 6.88 4.54
C LEU A 126 6.44 6.27 3.32
N GLN A 127 5.67 5.67 2.41
CA GLN A 127 6.19 5.10 1.16
C GLN A 127 6.74 6.18 0.23
N ALA A 128 6.08 7.34 0.11
CA ALA A 128 6.55 8.46 -0.70
C ALA A 128 7.87 9.02 -0.17
N LEU A 129 8.00 9.20 1.16
CA LEU A 129 9.24 9.62 1.78
C LEU A 129 10.37 8.61 1.55
N ALA A 130 10.09 7.31 1.75
CA ALA A 130 11.07 6.26 1.51
C ALA A 130 11.46 6.17 0.03
N LEU A 131 10.51 6.35 -0.90
CA LEU A 131 10.74 6.38 -2.34
C LEU A 131 11.62 7.57 -2.73
N GLN A 132 11.30 8.78 -2.23
CA GLN A 132 12.08 9.97 -2.51
C GLN A 132 13.54 9.82 -2.03
N ARG A 133 13.73 9.28 -0.82
CA ARG A 133 15.08 9.00 -0.30
C ARG A 133 15.79 7.91 -1.08
N MET A 134 15.11 6.83 -1.43
CA MET A 134 15.65 5.76 -2.27
C MET A 134 16.12 6.31 -3.62
N LEU A 135 15.36 7.20 -4.25
CA LEU A 135 15.74 7.83 -5.53
C LEU A 135 16.94 8.77 -5.38
N ALA A 136 17.05 9.47 -4.25
CA ALA A 136 18.21 10.32 -3.95
C ALA A 136 19.48 9.49 -3.70
N ASP A 137 19.36 8.33 -3.06
CA ASP A 137 20.47 7.39 -2.83
C ASP A 137 20.95 6.71 -4.13
N GLY A 138 20.11 6.70 -5.18
CA GLY A 138 20.44 6.16 -6.51
C GLY A 138 20.30 4.64 -6.64
N ASP A 139 20.31 4.14 -7.88
CA ASP A 139 20.24 2.70 -8.16
C ASP A 139 21.57 2.02 -7.78
N PRO A 140 21.57 1.01 -6.89
CA PRO A 140 22.76 0.23 -6.54
C PRO A 140 23.50 -0.40 -7.73
N ARG A 141 22.85 -0.51 -8.90
CA ARG A 141 23.41 -1.09 -10.12
C ARG A 141 24.15 -0.08 -10.99
N ALA A 142 23.94 1.22 -10.77
CA ALA A 142 24.48 2.27 -11.62
C ALA A 142 25.96 2.57 -11.36
N GLY A 143 26.55 2.01 -10.29
CA GLY A 143 27.97 2.14 -9.99
C GLY A 143 28.82 1.15 -10.79
N TRP A 144 29.26 1.57 -11.99
CA TRP A 144 30.39 1.00 -12.74
C TRP A 144 31.27 2.12 -13.25
#